data_AF-A0A8S9BE28-F1
#
_entry.id   AF-A0A8S9BE28-F1
#
_cell.length_a   1.000
_cell.length_b   1.000
_cell.length_c   1.000
_cell.angle_alpha   90.00
_cell.angle_beta   90.00
_cell.angle_gamma   90.00
#
_symmetry.space_group_name_H-M   'P 1'
#
loop_
_entity.id
_entity.type
_entity.pdbx_description
1 polymer ?
#
loop_
_entity_poly.entity_id
_entity_poly.type
_entity_poly.pdbx_seq_one_letter_code
_entity_poly.pdbx_strand_id
1 'polypeptide(L)'
;MALPFLVTDKQKFLNSESQWTNRLGEGWKGTKFLGQGSFGVTGLWEYQGKYNDPKAPAIKQVVVKMAQMFPGAFAEDGDRSALEEGRIGRIIAGFGSNHLIRQFGGNRVGDHFSEMEDVVRIFLEYCPGGSLHQFLPQAENLTPPPLHEADLWQIFDCMAKGVYAMERETEEYGADPYTGTEQELMHCDLKPDNIFFGNRDPDHLRMPITKIADFGEALYVDSYGLQSDEDGTKYLERGAPAYKPPEEAINKPYGGWKGSGIPLIHPRKGTCSNIWQIGAIINAVILRAHMDFNPDDIKGAKPPLADLSELKSPSTMRHINLASQLNHSQGLESKEITDLYSLSLLTLVQECLFREPEHRPKAQDLIDYTNLGLQKAMLKLNLLKRSFKYPILPPPFRNMKISSGVEPPEPPTAWNIDHVQLSSGEFVDMGTEPPTREPTVFSATIGIISPIVAEGLRLSMSSTTSIFSILSGTITGGTTPGPTGAPRDEPNSPPTPARRAARGIAALTGVGAKFFVNKAFGTSSGSSAGEGVSNSDDFEIV
;
A
#
# COMPACT_ATOMS: atom_id res chain seq x y z
N MET A 1 -9.39 -23.50 6.27
CA MET A 1 -8.69 -23.58 4.97
C MET A 1 -9.69 -23.10 3.93
N ALA A 2 -9.29 -22.19 3.03
CA ALA A 2 -10.14 -21.75 1.93
C ALA A 2 -10.54 -22.95 1.07
N LEU A 3 -11.82 -23.07 0.74
CA LEU A 3 -12.28 -24.06 -0.23
C LEU A 3 -11.79 -23.62 -1.62
N PRO A 4 -11.35 -24.56 -2.47
CA PRO A 4 -10.63 -24.22 -3.69
C PRO A 4 -11.57 -23.63 -4.74
N PHE A 5 -11.18 -22.50 -5.33
CA PHE A 5 -11.74 -22.07 -6.61
C PHE A 5 -11.14 -22.91 -7.74
N LEU A 6 -11.97 -23.64 -8.47
CA LEU A 6 -11.54 -24.53 -9.53
C LEU A 6 -11.40 -23.77 -10.86
N VAL A 7 -10.46 -24.17 -11.72
CA VAL A 7 -10.31 -23.59 -13.07
C VAL A 7 -11.62 -23.70 -13.88
N THR A 8 -12.37 -24.78 -13.67
CA THR A 8 -13.70 -24.99 -14.28
C THR A 8 -14.77 -24.00 -13.83
N ASP A 9 -14.53 -23.29 -12.72
CA ASP A 9 -15.46 -22.31 -12.18
C ASP A 9 -15.26 -20.91 -12.75
N LYS A 10 -14.17 -20.65 -13.50
CA LYS A 10 -13.90 -19.35 -14.15
C LYS A 10 -15.11 -18.86 -14.96
N GLN A 11 -15.66 -19.70 -15.84
CA GLN A 11 -16.82 -19.32 -16.65
C GLN A 11 -18.12 -19.26 -15.83
N LYS A 12 -18.28 -20.11 -14.82
CA LYS A 12 -19.45 -20.07 -13.92
C LYS A 12 -19.49 -18.74 -13.16
N PHE A 13 -18.34 -18.27 -12.68
CA PHE A 13 -18.20 -17.00 -12.01
C PHE A 13 -18.64 -15.84 -12.90
N LEU A 14 -18.13 -15.75 -14.13
CA LEU A 14 -18.50 -14.69 -15.09
C LEU A 14 -19.99 -14.72 -15.47
N ASN A 15 -20.61 -15.90 -15.44
CA ASN A 15 -22.04 -16.08 -15.74
C ASN A 15 -22.96 -15.93 -14.51
N SER A 16 -22.41 -15.78 -13.31
CA SER A 16 -23.19 -15.88 -12.06
C SER A 16 -24.00 -14.63 -11.70
N GLU A 17 -23.75 -13.47 -12.33
CA GLU A 17 -24.41 -12.18 -12.00
C GLU A 17 -25.93 -12.27 -11.91
N SER A 18 -26.55 -13.03 -12.82
CA SER A 18 -28.01 -13.17 -12.88
C SER A 18 -28.63 -13.88 -11.66
N GLN A 19 -27.80 -14.54 -10.86
CA GLN A 19 -28.19 -15.31 -9.68
C GLN A 19 -27.86 -14.60 -8.37
N TRP A 20 -27.18 -13.45 -8.39
CA TRP A 20 -26.79 -12.74 -7.17
C TRP A 20 -28.00 -12.09 -6.51
N THR A 21 -28.01 -12.07 -5.18
CA THR A 21 -29.00 -11.30 -4.41
C THR A 21 -28.82 -9.81 -4.66
N ASN A 22 -27.57 -9.35 -4.61
CA ASN A 22 -27.18 -7.95 -4.85
C ASN A 22 -26.53 -7.83 -6.23
N ARG A 23 -27.38 -7.59 -7.25
CA ARG A 23 -27.00 -7.59 -8.66
C ARG A 23 -26.36 -6.28 -9.12
N LEU A 24 -25.57 -6.35 -10.19
CA LEU A 24 -25.11 -5.15 -10.90
C LEU A 24 -26.26 -4.49 -11.67
N GLY A 25 -27.20 -5.32 -12.16
CA GLY A 25 -28.41 -4.89 -12.84
C GLY A 25 -28.51 -5.41 -14.27
N GLU A 26 -29.63 -5.11 -14.94
CA GLU A 26 -29.84 -5.50 -16.34
C GLU A 26 -28.76 -4.89 -17.25
N GLY A 27 -28.26 -5.68 -18.21
CA GLY A 27 -27.28 -5.23 -19.20
C GLY A 27 -25.82 -5.44 -18.82
N TRP A 28 -25.50 -5.85 -17.58
CA TRP A 28 -24.14 -6.21 -17.20
C TRP A 28 -23.79 -7.65 -17.58
N LYS A 29 -22.56 -7.87 -18.05
CA LYS A 29 -22.05 -9.20 -18.40
C LYS A 29 -20.61 -9.35 -17.92
N GLY A 30 -20.28 -10.49 -17.31
CA GLY A 30 -18.90 -10.85 -17.01
C GLY A 30 -18.15 -11.10 -18.31
N THR A 31 -17.10 -10.32 -18.59
CA THR A 31 -16.38 -10.37 -19.88
C THR A 31 -14.96 -10.88 -19.75
N LYS A 32 -14.29 -10.67 -18.62
CA LYS A 32 -12.89 -11.09 -18.43
C LYS A 32 -12.65 -11.62 -17.02
N PHE A 33 -11.98 -12.76 -16.91
CA PHE A 33 -11.40 -13.22 -15.66
C PHE A 33 -10.07 -12.48 -15.44
N LEU A 34 -9.88 -11.82 -14.31
CA LEU A 34 -8.70 -10.97 -14.07
C LEU A 34 -7.64 -11.67 -13.22
N GLY A 35 -8.04 -12.54 -12.29
CA GLY A 35 -7.09 -13.25 -11.45
C GLY A 35 -7.74 -14.07 -10.33
N GLN A 36 -6.92 -14.92 -9.72
CA GLN A 36 -7.27 -15.71 -8.55
C GLN A 36 -6.17 -15.50 -7.51
N GLY A 37 -6.52 -14.98 -6.34
CA GLY A 37 -5.61 -14.87 -5.22
C GLY A 37 -5.82 -15.99 -4.19
N SER A 38 -5.07 -15.95 -3.10
CA SER A 38 -5.17 -16.90 -1.99
C SER A 38 -6.55 -16.95 -1.33
N PHE A 39 -7.32 -15.86 -1.42
CA PHE A 39 -8.57 -15.68 -0.68
C PHE A 39 -9.81 -15.50 -1.57
N GLY A 40 -9.65 -15.43 -2.89
CA GLY A 40 -10.77 -15.14 -3.77
C GLY A 40 -10.40 -15.02 -5.25
N VAL A 41 -11.39 -14.57 -6.02
CA VAL A 41 -11.31 -14.40 -7.46
C VAL A 41 -11.78 -13.03 -7.88
N THR A 42 -11.24 -12.55 -9.00
CA THR A 42 -11.51 -11.22 -9.52
C THR A 42 -11.88 -11.31 -10.99
N GLY A 43 -12.94 -10.62 -11.40
CA GLY A 43 -13.35 -10.54 -12.80
C GLY A 43 -13.88 -9.16 -13.18
N LEU A 44 -13.94 -8.90 -14.48
CA LEU A 44 -14.46 -7.69 -15.08
C LEU A 44 -15.87 -7.93 -15.60
N TRP A 45 -16.77 -7.02 -15.23
CA TRP A 45 -18.10 -6.89 -15.76
C TRP A 45 -18.22 -5.62 -16.58
N GLU A 46 -18.86 -5.72 -17.74
CA GLU A 46 -19.08 -4.59 -18.64
C GLU A 46 -20.55 -4.42 -18.97
N TYR A 47 -20.98 -3.16 -19.04
CA TYR A 47 -22.33 -2.82 -19.45
C TYR A 47 -22.48 -2.95 -20.97
N GLN A 48 -23.31 -3.88 -21.42
CA GLN A 48 -23.61 -4.18 -22.82
C GLN A 48 -25.05 -3.80 -23.22
N GLY A 49 -25.66 -2.84 -22.50
CA GLY A 49 -26.99 -2.33 -22.84
C GLY A 49 -27.04 -1.62 -24.20
N LYS A 50 -28.26 -1.30 -24.65
CA LYS A 50 -28.49 -0.70 -25.97
C LYS A 50 -27.81 0.67 -26.10
N TYR A 51 -27.38 0.99 -27.31
CA TYR A 51 -26.90 2.33 -27.66
C TYR A 51 -28.01 3.37 -27.36
N ASN A 52 -27.66 4.46 -26.66
CA ASN A 52 -28.58 5.50 -26.16
C ASN A 52 -29.66 5.02 -25.18
N ASP A 53 -29.42 3.94 -24.44
CA ASP A 53 -30.31 3.56 -23.36
C ASP A 53 -30.31 4.66 -22.27
N PRO A 54 -31.45 5.33 -22.01
CA PRO A 54 -31.54 6.39 -21.01
C PRO A 54 -31.34 5.87 -19.58
N LYS A 55 -31.41 4.54 -19.37
CA LYS A 55 -31.13 3.89 -18.08
C LYS A 55 -29.69 3.42 -17.94
N ALA A 56 -28.85 3.64 -18.96
CA ALA A 56 -27.50 3.14 -18.95
C ALA A 56 -26.70 3.79 -17.81
N PRO A 57 -26.00 3.02 -16.97
CA PRO A 57 -25.25 3.55 -15.84
C PRO A 57 -24.08 4.42 -16.32
N ALA A 58 -23.69 5.44 -15.57
CA ALA A 58 -22.53 6.26 -15.93
C ALA A 58 -21.24 5.41 -15.97
N ILE A 59 -21.11 4.49 -15.01
CA ILE A 59 -20.05 3.48 -14.96
C ILE A 59 -20.37 2.36 -15.95
N LYS A 60 -19.41 2.03 -16.83
CA LYS A 60 -19.56 0.99 -17.85
C LYS A 60 -18.73 -0.27 -17.59
N GLN A 61 -17.80 -0.21 -16.64
CA GLN A 61 -16.87 -1.28 -16.33
C GLN A 61 -16.72 -1.34 -14.81
N VAL A 62 -16.85 -2.55 -14.25
CA VAL A 62 -16.71 -2.81 -12.81
C VAL A 62 -15.90 -4.08 -12.62
N VAL A 63 -14.95 -4.01 -11.69
CA VAL A 63 -14.25 -5.18 -11.19
C VAL A 63 -15.05 -5.75 -10.03
N VAL A 64 -15.32 -7.05 -10.07
CA VAL A 64 -15.95 -7.77 -8.96
C VAL A 64 -14.91 -8.70 -8.35
N LYS A 65 -14.55 -8.44 -7.10
CA LYS A 65 -13.76 -9.34 -6.25
C LYS A 65 -14.73 -10.17 -5.43
N MET A 66 -14.57 -11.49 -5.43
CA MET A 66 -15.39 -12.44 -4.69
C MET A 66 -14.50 -13.32 -3.83
N ALA A 67 -14.82 -13.44 -2.55
CA ALA A 67 -14.06 -14.22 -1.59
C ALA A 67 -15.00 -15.08 -0.74
N GLN A 68 -14.50 -16.22 -0.30
CA GLN A 68 -15.21 -17.05 0.67
C GLN A 68 -15.33 -16.32 2.01
N MET A 69 -16.52 -16.35 2.60
CA MET A 69 -16.70 -15.96 4.00
C MET A 69 -16.32 -17.13 4.89
N PHE A 70 -15.31 -16.94 5.75
CA PHE A 70 -15.00 -17.91 6.78
C PHE A 70 -15.93 -17.72 7.97
N PRO A 71 -16.34 -18.79 8.67
CA PRO A 71 -17.10 -18.64 9.92
C PRO A 71 -16.38 -17.77 10.96
N GLY A 72 -15.04 -17.78 10.95
CA GLY A 72 -14.20 -16.91 11.79
C GLY A 72 -14.05 -15.47 11.31
N ALA A 73 -14.52 -15.12 10.10
CA ALA A 73 -14.53 -13.75 9.58
C ALA A 73 -15.42 -12.80 10.41
N PHE A 74 -16.26 -13.37 11.27
CA PHE A 74 -17.20 -12.68 12.15
C PHE A 74 -16.76 -12.68 13.62
N ALA A 75 -15.64 -13.32 13.96
CA ALA A 75 -15.09 -13.22 15.30
C ALA A 75 -14.55 -11.80 15.52
N GLU A 76 -14.69 -11.27 16.75
CA GLU A 76 -14.12 -9.96 17.12
C GLU A 76 -12.59 -9.89 16.89
N ASP A 77 -11.91 -11.04 16.94
CA ASP A 77 -10.46 -11.19 16.66
C ASP A 77 -10.15 -11.57 15.20
N GLY A 78 -11.17 -11.62 14.34
CA GLY A 78 -11.13 -12.10 12.96
C GLY A 78 -10.56 -11.08 11.97
N ASP A 79 -9.38 -10.53 12.24
CA ASP A 79 -8.84 -9.34 11.57
C ASP A 79 -8.44 -9.51 10.08
N ARG A 80 -8.79 -10.63 9.42
CA ARG A 80 -8.38 -10.93 8.03
C ARG A 80 -9.52 -11.55 7.24
N SER A 81 -10.51 -10.73 6.93
CA SER A 81 -11.62 -11.17 6.10
C SER A 81 -11.86 -10.20 4.95
N ALA A 82 -12.41 -10.72 3.86
CA ALA A 82 -12.89 -9.88 2.77
C ALA A 82 -14.04 -8.95 3.20
N LEU A 83 -14.70 -9.21 4.34
CA LEU A 83 -15.65 -8.26 4.92
C LEU A 83 -14.93 -7.02 5.44
N GLU A 84 -13.80 -7.19 6.13
CA GLU A 84 -12.99 -6.10 6.63
C GLU A 84 -12.34 -5.31 5.48
N GLU A 85 -11.87 -6.00 4.44
CA GLU A 85 -11.43 -5.36 3.19
C GLU A 85 -12.50 -4.43 2.64
N GLY A 86 -13.75 -4.89 2.54
CA GLY A 86 -14.83 -4.08 2.02
C GLY A 86 -15.30 -2.96 2.96
N ARG A 87 -15.05 -3.07 4.27
CA ARG A 87 -15.27 -1.96 5.22
C ARG A 87 -14.22 -0.88 5.03
N ILE A 88 -12.94 -1.26 5.01
CA ILE A 88 -11.81 -0.36 4.75
C ILE A 88 -11.98 0.30 3.39
N GLY A 89 -12.30 -0.46 2.34
CA GLY A 89 -12.53 0.07 1.00
C GLY A 89 -13.69 1.07 0.93
N ARG A 90 -14.75 0.87 1.72
CA ARG A 90 -15.85 1.85 1.85
C ARG A 90 -15.38 3.15 2.52
N ILE A 91 -14.59 3.06 3.60
CA ILE A 91 -14.04 4.24 4.28
C ILE A 91 -13.13 5.02 3.32
N ILE A 92 -12.23 4.33 2.62
CA ILE A 92 -11.31 4.91 1.65
C ILE A 92 -12.04 5.58 0.48
N ALA A 93 -13.13 4.99 0.00
CA ALA A 93 -13.96 5.62 -1.02
C ALA A 93 -14.52 6.98 -0.56
N GLY A 94 -14.72 7.15 0.75
CA GLY A 94 -15.13 8.41 1.38
C GLY A 94 -14.05 9.50 1.35
N PHE A 95 -12.78 9.15 1.18
CA PHE A 95 -11.67 10.12 1.08
C PHE A 95 -11.72 10.95 -0.21
N GLY A 96 -12.46 10.47 -1.23
CA GLY A 96 -12.53 11.13 -2.53
C GLY A 96 -11.20 11.16 -3.29
N SER A 97 -10.26 10.27 -2.94
CA SER A 97 -8.94 10.20 -3.53
C SER A 97 -8.98 9.63 -4.95
N ASN A 98 -8.31 10.30 -5.90
CA ASN A 98 -8.12 9.80 -7.25
C ASN A 98 -6.98 8.76 -7.32
N HIS A 99 -6.10 8.73 -6.32
CA HIS A 99 -4.91 7.88 -6.26
C HIS A 99 -5.09 6.60 -5.42
N LEU A 100 -6.30 6.35 -4.92
CA LEU A 100 -6.70 5.09 -4.28
C LEU A 100 -7.77 4.40 -5.14
N ILE A 101 -7.84 3.07 -5.09
CA ILE A 101 -8.88 2.30 -5.77
C ILE A 101 -10.24 2.59 -5.13
N ARG A 102 -11.22 2.98 -5.94
CA ARG A 102 -12.58 3.26 -5.47
C ARG A 102 -13.37 1.95 -5.36
N GLN A 103 -13.90 1.71 -4.18
CA GLN A 103 -14.99 0.75 -3.96
C GLN A 103 -16.34 1.42 -4.25
N PHE A 104 -17.23 0.71 -4.94
CA PHE A 104 -18.60 1.15 -5.16
C PHE A 104 -19.53 0.48 -4.15
N GLY A 105 -20.01 1.27 -3.18
CA GLY A 105 -20.89 0.82 -2.09
C GLY A 105 -20.22 -0.10 -1.08
N GLY A 106 -20.99 -0.78 -0.23
CA GLY A 106 -20.46 -1.69 0.79
C GLY A 106 -20.17 -3.13 0.32
N ASN A 107 -20.14 -4.05 1.28
CA ASN A 107 -20.05 -5.50 1.01
C ASN A 107 -21.33 -6.01 0.32
N ARG A 108 -21.26 -7.16 -0.35
CA ARG A 108 -22.43 -7.87 -0.91
C ARG A 108 -22.38 -9.30 -0.40
N VAL A 109 -23.31 -9.64 0.49
CA VAL A 109 -23.36 -10.92 1.21
C VAL A 109 -24.66 -11.67 0.92
N GLY A 110 -24.76 -12.92 1.40
CA GLY A 110 -25.97 -13.74 1.32
C GLY A 110 -26.05 -14.68 0.12
N ASP A 111 -25.03 -14.68 -0.74
CA ASP A 111 -24.94 -15.59 -1.88
C ASP A 111 -24.01 -16.76 -1.60
N HIS A 112 -24.25 -17.86 -2.31
CA HIS A 112 -23.38 -19.02 -2.32
C HIS A 112 -22.71 -19.18 -3.69
N PHE A 113 -21.46 -19.66 -3.74
CA PHE A 113 -20.80 -19.95 -5.00
C PHE A 113 -19.94 -21.21 -4.97
N SER A 114 -20.36 -22.23 -5.73
CA SER A 114 -19.58 -23.47 -5.92
C SER A 114 -19.15 -24.07 -4.57
N GLU A 115 -17.94 -24.60 -4.50
CA GLU A 115 -17.30 -25.07 -3.28
C GLU A 115 -16.92 -23.94 -2.32
N MET A 116 -16.95 -22.65 -2.69
CA MET A 116 -16.66 -21.57 -1.73
C MET A 116 -17.79 -21.36 -0.72
N GLU A 117 -18.94 -22.02 -0.88
CA GLU A 117 -20.12 -21.85 -0.03
C GLU A 117 -20.50 -20.36 0.06
N ASP A 118 -20.69 -19.82 1.26
CA ASP A 118 -20.98 -18.43 1.52
C ASP A 118 -19.87 -17.51 1.00
N VAL A 119 -20.25 -16.52 0.19
CA VAL A 119 -19.31 -15.55 -0.40
C VAL A 119 -19.68 -14.11 -0.10
N VAL A 120 -18.64 -13.27 -0.03
CA VAL A 120 -18.75 -11.82 -0.08
C VAL A 120 -18.24 -11.32 -1.42
N ARG A 121 -18.90 -10.31 -1.98
CA ARG A 121 -18.42 -9.58 -3.15
C ARG A 121 -18.19 -8.10 -2.85
N ILE A 122 -17.18 -7.56 -3.49
CA ILE A 122 -16.85 -6.13 -3.49
C ILE A 122 -16.81 -5.65 -4.94
N PHE A 123 -17.42 -4.50 -5.21
CA PHE A 123 -17.40 -3.86 -6.52
C PHE A 123 -16.36 -2.75 -6.51
N LEU A 124 -15.43 -2.80 -7.44
CA LEU A 124 -14.28 -1.91 -7.53
C LEU A 124 -14.25 -1.22 -8.90
N GLU A 125 -13.64 -0.04 -8.96
CA GLU A 125 -13.34 0.60 -10.24
C GLU A 125 -12.38 -0.26 -11.09
N TYR A 126 -12.51 -0.14 -12.41
CA TYR A 126 -11.61 -0.83 -13.33
C TYR A 126 -10.41 0.04 -13.71
N CYS A 127 -9.21 -0.52 -13.56
CA CYS A 127 -7.95 0.08 -13.99
C CYS A 127 -7.48 -0.54 -15.31
N PRO A 128 -7.79 0.07 -16.47
CA PRO A 128 -7.52 -0.54 -17.78
C PRO A 128 -6.03 -0.72 -18.11
N GLY A 129 -5.13 -0.10 -17.35
CA GLY A 129 -3.69 -0.15 -17.62
C GLY A 129 -2.98 -1.29 -16.90
N GLY A 130 -3.72 -2.15 -16.19
CA GLY A 130 -3.16 -3.24 -15.41
C GLY A 130 -2.33 -2.76 -14.23
N SER A 131 -1.48 -3.63 -13.69
CA SER A 131 -0.64 -3.34 -12.53
C SER A 131 0.77 -2.87 -12.92
N LEU A 132 1.47 -2.23 -11.98
CA LEU A 132 2.86 -1.81 -12.10
C LEU A 132 3.81 -2.99 -12.23
N HIS A 133 3.40 -4.18 -11.79
CA HIS A 133 4.12 -5.44 -11.97
C HIS A 133 4.52 -5.71 -13.43
N GLN A 134 3.78 -5.21 -14.42
CA GLN A 134 4.12 -5.35 -15.85
C GLN A 134 5.49 -4.75 -16.24
N PHE A 135 6.06 -3.89 -15.39
CA PHE A 135 7.39 -3.32 -15.57
C PHE A 135 8.51 -4.11 -14.89
N LEU A 136 8.19 -5.25 -14.30
CA LEU A 136 9.16 -6.20 -13.79
C LEU A 136 9.33 -7.37 -14.78
N PRO A 137 10.49 -8.06 -14.77
CA PRO A 137 10.72 -9.21 -15.62
C PRO A 137 9.65 -10.28 -15.42
N GLN A 138 9.01 -10.71 -16.51
CA GLN A 138 8.06 -11.81 -16.49
C GLN A 138 8.78 -13.09 -16.95
N ALA A 139 8.35 -14.26 -16.50
CA ALA A 139 9.02 -15.54 -16.79
C ALA A 139 9.27 -15.80 -18.29
N GLU A 140 8.43 -15.22 -19.16
CA GLU A 140 8.47 -15.40 -20.61
C GLU A 140 8.98 -14.16 -21.38
N ASN A 141 9.19 -13.02 -20.71
CA ASN A 141 9.52 -11.76 -21.37
C ASN A 141 10.96 -11.32 -21.13
N LEU A 142 11.53 -10.66 -22.15
CA LEU A 142 12.75 -9.88 -22.00
C LEU A 142 12.55 -8.81 -20.92
N THR A 143 13.62 -8.49 -20.18
CA THR A 143 13.62 -7.37 -19.24
C THR A 143 13.02 -6.13 -19.92
N PRO A 144 11.97 -5.52 -19.35
CA PRO A 144 11.34 -4.37 -19.98
C PRO A 144 12.35 -3.23 -20.16
N PRO A 145 12.13 -2.31 -21.12
CA PRO A 145 12.98 -1.14 -21.23
C PRO A 145 12.87 -0.27 -19.96
N PRO A 146 13.92 0.47 -19.58
CA PRO A 146 13.84 1.44 -18.49
C PRO A 146 12.73 2.45 -18.76
N LEU A 147 11.95 2.75 -17.73
CA LEU A 147 11.03 3.88 -17.78
C LEU A 147 11.79 5.18 -17.87
N HIS A 148 11.24 6.16 -18.59
CA HIS A 148 11.79 7.49 -18.59
C HIS A 148 11.62 8.11 -17.20
N GLU A 149 12.60 8.91 -16.78
CA GLU A 149 12.61 9.52 -15.44
C GLU A 149 11.32 10.28 -15.10
N ALA A 150 10.76 11.04 -16.06
CA ALA A 150 9.49 11.73 -15.86
C ALA A 150 8.30 10.79 -15.59
N ASP A 151 8.32 9.56 -16.13
CA ASP A 151 7.27 8.57 -15.89
C ASP A 151 7.41 7.98 -14.48
N LEU A 152 8.64 7.73 -14.02
CA LEU A 152 8.91 7.31 -12.64
C LEU A 152 8.48 8.37 -11.63
N TRP A 153 8.80 9.65 -11.87
CA TRP A 153 8.35 10.73 -11.00
C TRP A 153 6.83 10.84 -10.96
N GLN A 154 6.15 10.64 -12.09
CA GLN A 154 4.68 10.68 -12.13
C GLN A 154 4.07 9.53 -11.32
N ILE A 155 4.59 8.31 -11.47
CA ILE A 155 4.19 7.13 -10.68
C ILE A 155 4.43 7.38 -9.18
N PHE A 156 5.60 7.92 -8.84
CA PHE A 156 5.98 8.20 -7.45
C PHE A 156 5.10 9.29 -6.83
N ASP A 157 4.81 10.37 -7.57
CA ASP A 157 3.91 11.45 -7.14
C ASP A 157 2.48 10.95 -6.88
N CYS A 158 1.95 10.12 -7.79
CA CYS A 158 0.65 9.50 -7.60
C CYS A 158 0.60 8.62 -6.33
N MET A 159 1.61 7.77 -6.10
CA MET A 159 1.67 6.94 -4.90
C MET A 159 1.84 7.79 -3.63
N ALA A 160 2.61 8.87 -3.67
CA ALA A 160 2.77 9.80 -2.55
C ALA A 160 1.44 10.45 -2.16
N LYS A 161 0.63 10.88 -3.15
CA LYS A 161 -0.73 11.39 -2.92
C LYS A 161 -1.67 10.34 -2.34
N GLY A 162 -1.60 9.10 -2.83
CA GLY A 162 -2.35 7.98 -2.25
C GLY A 162 -1.99 7.74 -0.78
N VAL A 163 -0.69 7.69 -0.45
CA VAL A 163 -0.22 7.54 0.94
C VAL A 163 -0.66 8.72 1.82
N TYR A 164 -0.59 9.95 1.31
CA TYR A 164 -1.08 11.13 2.02
C TYR A 164 -2.59 11.05 2.28
N ALA A 165 -3.38 10.58 1.31
CA ALA A 165 -4.81 10.36 1.50
C ALA A 165 -5.12 9.28 2.54
N MET A 166 -4.27 8.26 2.70
CA MET A 166 -4.41 7.28 3.78
C MET A 166 -4.03 7.85 5.16
N GLU A 167 -3.14 8.85 5.22
CA GLU A 167 -2.78 9.58 6.46
C GLU A 167 -3.87 10.60 6.85
N ARG A 168 -4.40 11.33 5.86
CA ARG A 168 -5.22 12.54 6.07
C ARG A 168 -6.69 12.37 5.74
N GLU A 169 -7.08 11.25 5.16
CA GLU A 169 -8.43 10.98 4.65
C GLU A 169 -8.86 11.95 3.53
N THR A 170 -7.87 12.60 2.86
CA THR A 170 -8.06 13.55 1.76
C THR A 170 -6.76 13.73 0.96
N GLU A 171 -6.88 14.13 -0.30
CA GLU A 171 -5.74 14.60 -1.11
C GLU A 171 -5.50 16.11 -1.01
N GLU A 172 -6.33 16.83 -0.25
CA GLU A 172 -6.18 18.27 -0.09
C GLU A 172 -4.85 18.61 0.59
N TYR A 173 -3.98 19.28 -0.17
CA TYR A 173 -2.64 19.64 0.26
C TYR A 173 -2.69 20.55 1.49
N GLY A 174 -1.94 20.22 2.53
CA GLY A 174 -1.92 20.99 3.78
C GLY A 174 -3.17 20.86 4.63
N ALA A 175 -4.12 19.99 4.27
CA ALA A 175 -5.23 19.62 5.15
C ALA A 175 -4.68 19.14 6.50
N ASP A 176 -5.30 19.59 7.59
CA ASP A 176 -4.96 19.09 8.92
C ASP A 176 -5.11 17.56 8.95
N PRO A 177 -4.29 16.83 9.73
CA PRO A 177 -4.60 15.44 10.03
C PRO A 177 -6.02 15.40 10.53
N TYR A 178 -6.85 14.51 9.96
CA TYR A 178 -8.25 14.43 10.34
C TYR A 178 -8.37 14.42 11.87
N THR A 179 -8.99 15.47 12.40
CA THR A 179 -8.79 15.94 13.78
C THR A 179 -9.43 15.06 14.84
N GLY A 180 -9.88 13.85 14.47
CA GLY A 180 -10.63 12.93 15.30
C GLY A 180 -10.03 11.54 15.44
N THR A 181 -8.93 11.20 14.76
CA THR A 181 -8.43 9.82 14.75
C THR A 181 -7.07 9.69 15.44
N GLU A 182 -7.06 8.94 16.54
CA GLU A 182 -5.85 8.43 17.20
C GLU A 182 -5.15 7.34 16.38
N GLN A 183 -5.55 7.10 15.12
CA GLN A 183 -5.02 6.03 14.27
C GLN A 183 -4.90 6.46 12.80
N GLU A 184 -3.92 5.88 12.11
CA GLU A 184 -3.61 6.05 10.70
C GLU A 184 -3.76 4.72 9.94
N LEU A 185 -4.12 4.79 8.65
CA LEU A 185 -4.31 3.60 7.84
C LEU A 185 -2.96 3.07 7.31
N MET A 186 -2.64 1.83 7.68
CA MET A 186 -1.49 1.10 7.19
C MET A 186 -1.94 0.06 6.16
N HIS A 187 -1.32 0.05 4.98
CA HIS A 187 -1.72 -0.86 3.90
C HIS A 187 -1.21 -2.29 4.07
N CYS A 188 -0.02 -2.46 4.68
CA CYS A 188 0.65 -3.74 4.98
C CYS A 188 1.06 -4.62 3.77
N ASP A 189 0.52 -4.41 2.57
CA ASP A 189 0.79 -5.21 1.37
C ASP A 189 1.05 -4.36 0.10
N LEU A 190 1.72 -3.22 0.25
CA LEU A 190 2.14 -2.43 -0.90
C LEU A 190 3.28 -3.14 -1.64
N LYS A 191 2.97 -3.54 -2.88
CA LYS A 191 3.88 -4.20 -3.83
C LYS A 191 3.46 -3.82 -5.26
N PRO A 192 4.31 -4.04 -6.28
CA PRO A 192 4.02 -3.65 -7.66
C PRO A 192 2.69 -4.20 -8.22
N ASP A 193 2.26 -5.36 -7.76
CA ASP A 193 1.00 -6.01 -8.14
C ASP A 193 -0.24 -5.23 -7.67
N ASN A 194 -0.10 -4.51 -6.56
CA ASN A 194 -1.18 -3.76 -5.89
C ASN A 194 -1.18 -2.27 -6.26
N ILE A 195 -0.39 -1.90 -7.28
CA ILE A 195 -0.36 -0.54 -7.83
C ILE A 195 -0.88 -0.62 -9.27
N PHE A 196 -2.01 0.02 -9.55
CA PHE A 196 -2.72 -0.08 -10.83
C PHE A 196 -2.70 1.22 -11.64
N PHE A 197 -2.89 1.10 -12.95
CA PHE A 197 -3.03 2.22 -13.87
C PHE A 197 -4.48 2.42 -14.28
N GLY A 198 -5.06 3.55 -13.86
CA GLY A 198 -6.40 3.98 -14.25
C GLY A 198 -6.48 4.52 -15.67
N ASN A 199 -7.46 5.37 -15.93
CA ASN A 199 -7.52 6.15 -17.16
C ASN A 199 -6.52 7.32 -17.11
N ARG A 200 -6.26 7.95 -18.26
CA ARG A 200 -5.62 9.26 -18.25
C ARG A 200 -6.64 10.33 -17.89
N ASP A 201 -6.16 11.40 -17.27
CA ASP A 201 -6.94 12.59 -16.96
C ASP A 201 -6.12 13.85 -17.32
N PRO A 202 -6.66 15.08 -17.12
CA PRO A 202 -5.94 16.31 -17.44
C PRO A 202 -4.61 16.51 -16.71
N ASP A 203 -4.43 15.92 -15.53
CA ASP A 203 -3.19 16.00 -14.74
C ASP A 203 -2.20 14.89 -15.13
N HIS A 204 -2.71 13.80 -15.70
CA HIS A 204 -2.00 12.60 -16.10
C HIS A 204 -2.05 12.38 -17.63
N LEU A 205 -1.65 13.41 -18.40
CA LEU A 205 -1.67 13.35 -19.87
C LEU A 205 -0.67 12.37 -20.48
N ARG A 206 0.47 12.15 -19.80
CA ARG A 206 1.54 11.25 -20.27
C ARG A 206 1.31 9.85 -19.74
N MET A 207 1.59 9.54 -18.49
CA MET A 207 1.22 8.25 -17.91
C MET A 207 -0.23 8.29 -17.43
N PRO A 208 -0.99 7.18 -17.43
CA PRO A 208 -2.27 7.13 -16.74
C PRO A 208 -2.10 7.36 -15.24
N ILE A 209 -3.18 7.76 -14.56
CA ILE A 209 -3.15 7.90 -13.10
C ILE A 209 -2.77 6.57 -12.46
N THR A 210 -1.88 6.62 -11.47
CA THR A 210 -1.50 5.44 -10.69
C THR A 210 -2.34 5.39 -9.42
N LYS A 211 -2.87 4.21 -9.08
CA LYS A 211 -3.79 3.98 -7.98
C LYS A 211 -3.28 2.86 -7.06
N ILE A 212 -3.31 3.09 -5.76
CA ILE A 212 -3.06 2.05 -4.73
C ILE A 212 -4.33 1.21 -4.56
N ALA A 213 -4.19 -0.12 -4.52
CA ALA A 213 -5.30 -1.05 -4.41
C ALA A 213 -4.99 -2.25 -3.50
N ASP A 214 -5.99 -3.11 -3.32
CA ASP A 214 -5.92 -4.34 -2.50
C ASP A 214 -5.69 -4.08 -1.01
N PHE A 215 -6.74 -3.58 -0.35
CA PHE A 215 -6.74 -3.29 1.08
C PHE A 215 -7.07 -4.52 1.94
N GLY A 216 -6.94 -5.74 1.41
CA GLY A 216 -7.27 -6.98 2.12
C GLY A 216 -6.41 -7.24 3.36
N GLU A 217 -5.20 -6.69 3.39
CA GLU A 217 -4.26 -6.81 4.52
C GLU A 217 -4.16 -5.52 5.35
N ALA A 218 -4.84 -4.45 4.91
CA ALA A 218 -4.75 -3.14 5.54
C ALA A 218 -5.39 -3.13 6.94
N LEU A 219 -4.92 -2.23 7.79
CA LEU A 219 -5.46 -2.03 9.14
C LEU A 219 -5.16 -0.62 9.67
N TYR A 220 -5.97 -0.18 10.62
CA TYR A 220 -5.70 1.04 11.38
C TYR A 220 -4.72 0.76 12.51
N VAL A 221 -3.65 1.54 12.59
CA VAL A 221 -2.68 1.52 13.68
C VAL A 221 -2.69 2.86 14.39
N ASP A 222 -2.37 2.90 15.68
CA ASP A 222 -2.27 4.16 16.41
C ASP A 222 -1.35 5.14 15.70
N SER A 223 -1.68 6.43 15.70
CA SER A 223 -0.89 7.44 15.01
C SER A 223 0.55 7.45 15.54
N TYR A 224 1.50 7.83 14.68
CA TYR A 224 2.94 7.83 14.96
C TYR A 224 3.33 8.34 16.35
N GLY A 225 2.73 9.44 16.80
CA GLY A 225 3.02 10.07 18.11
C GLY A 225 2.44 9.35 19.32
N LEU A 226 1.49 8.44 19.12
CA LEU A 226 0.81 7.66 20.16
C LEU A 226 1.43 6.27 20.35
N GLN A 227 2.16 5.77 19.35
CA GLN A 227 2.83 4.48 19.43
C GLN A 227 4.04 4.53 20.37
N SER A 228 4.10 3.57 21.29
CA SER A 228 5.33 3.25 22.03
C SER A 228 6.30 2.43 21.17
N ASP A 229 7.56 2.31 21.61
CA ASP A 229 8.51 1.41 20.93
C ASP A 229 8.04 -0.06 21.02
N GLU A 230 7.36 -0.45 22.10
CA GLU A 230 6.78 -1.79 22.24
C GLU A 230 5.74 -2.06 21.15
N ASP A 231 4.80 -1.14 20.94
CA ASP A 231 3.77 -1.24 19.90
C ASP A 231 4.38 -1.27 18.50
N GLY A 232 5.35 -0.38 18.27
CA GLY A 232 6.10 -0.29 17.03
C GLY A 232 6.78 -1.60 16.65
N THR A 233 7.33 -2.33 17.62
CA THR A 233 8.02 -3.61 17.34
C THR A 233 7.11 -4.84 17.21
N LYS A 234 5.81 -4.75 17.48
CA LYS A 234 4.90 -5.91 17.37
C LYS A 234 4.94 -6.50 15.95
N TYR A 235 5.27 -7.78 15.81
CA TYR A 235 5.30 -8.43 14.50
C TYR A 235 3.89 -8.50 13.91
N LEU A 236 3.75 -8.12 12.64
CA LEU A 236 2.51 -8.29 11.88
C LEU A 236 2.72 -9.38 10.85
N GLU A 237 2.03 -10.50 10.98
CA GLU A 237 2.09 -11.62 10.03
C GLU A 237 1.21 -11.36 8.79
N ARG A 238 1.32 -10.17 8.16
CA ARG A 238 0.42 -9.69 7.09
C ARG A 238 1.16 -9.33 5.81
N GLY A 239 0.50 -9.39 4.66
CA GLY A 239 1.06 -8.92 3.38
C GLY A 239 2.33 -9.65 2.89
N ALA A 240 2.93 -9.12 1.83
CA ALA A 240 4.05 -9.73 1.13
C ALA A 240 5.38 -9.58 1.90
N PRO A 241 6.02 -10.68 2.33
CA PRO A 241 7.27 -10.62 3.08
C PRO A 241 8.37 -9.82 2.40
N ALA A 242 8.48 -9.94 1.07
CA ALA A 242 9.50 -9.28 0.26
C ALA A 242 9.46 -7.74 0.32
N TYR A 243 8.31 -7.15 0.66
CA TYR A 243 8.10 -5.70 0.76
C TYR A 243 7.78 -5.27 2.20
N LYS A 244 8.15 -6.06 3.21
CA LYS A 244 7.98 -5.67 4.61
C LYS A 244 9.03 -4.67 5.06
N PRO A 245 8.64 -3.53 5.66
CA PRO A 245 9.58 -2.63 6.27
C PRO A 245 10.19 -3.23 7.56
N PRO A 246 11.31 -2.69 8.04
CA PRO A 246 12.05 -3.24 9.18
C PRO A 246 11.24 -3.35 10.47
N GLU A 247 10.42 -2.33 10.78
CA GLU A 247 9.55 -2.29 11.96
C GLU A 247 8.51 -3.43 12.00
N GLU A 248 8.09 -3.92 10.83
CA GLU A 248 7.13 -5.02 10.74
C GLU A 248 7.78 -6.39 10.91
N ALA A 249 9.09 -6.49 10.70
CA ALA A 249 9.81 -7.76 10.63
C ALA A 249 10.84 -7.96 11.75
N ILE A 250 11.11 -6.94 12.57
CA ILE A 250 12.19 -6.98 13.58
C ILE A 250 12.01 -8.08 14.63
N ASN A 251 10.79 -8.30 15.10
CA ASN A 251 10.47 -9.31 16.11
C ASN A 251 9.94 -10.62 15.52
N LYS A 252 10.06 -10.82 14.20
CA LYS A 252 9.68 -12.09 13.57
C LYS A 252 10.44 -13.23 14.26
N PRO A 253 9.73 -14.23 14.83
CA PRO A 253 10.38 -15.38 15.42
C PRO A 253 11.29 -16.05 14.39
N TYR A 254 12.56 -16.25 14.76
CA TYR A 254 13.59 -16.81 13.88
C TYR A 254 13.92 -16.00 12.62
N GLY A 255 13.52 -14.72 12.59
CA GLY A 255 13.81 -13.80 11.47
C GLY A 255 15.22 -13.20 11.49
N GLY A 256 15.72 -12.87 10.31
CA GLY A 256 17.08 -12.51 9.99
C GLY A 256 17.43 -11.11 10.48
N TRP A 257 16.41 -10.28 10.71
CA TRP A 257 16.54 -8.98 11.37
C TRP A 257 17.06 -9.09 12.80
N LYS A 258 16.55 -10.05 13.57
CA LYS A 258 17.08 -10.34 14.92
C LYS A 258 18.54 -10.80 14.88
N GLY A 259 18.93 -11.47 13.78
CA GLY A 259 20.31 -11.90 13.53
C GLY A 259 21.27 -10.78 13.09
N SER A 260 20.75 -9.64 12.61
CA SER A 260 21.59 -8.51 12.16
C SER A 260 22.37 -7.83 13.29
N GLY A 261 21.89 -7.93 14.54
CA GLY A 261 22.50 -7.31 15.70
C GLY A 261 22.38 -5.78 15.76
N ILE A 262 21.75 -5.15 14.76
CA ILE A 262 21.49 -3.71 14.74
C ILE A 262 20.07 -3.48 15.28
N PRO A 263 19.87 -2.82 16.43
CA PRO A 263 18.53 -2.52 16.90
C PRO A 263 17.83 -1.50 15.99
N LEU A 264 16.50 -1.50 16.01
CA LEU A 264 15.68 -0.38 15.49
C LEU A 264 15.35 0.48 16.70
N ILE A 265 15.72 1.76 16.66
CA ILE A 265 15.72 2.61 17.85
C ILE A 265 14.30 3.12 18.13
N HIS A 266 13.62 3.62 17.10
CA HIS A 266 12.28 4.21 17.22
C HIS A 266 11.31 3.56 16.22
N PRO A 267 10.95 2.28 16.45
CA PRO A 267 10.05 1.54 15.58
C PRO A 267 8.66 2.17 15.60
N ARG A 268 8.11 2.49 14.44
CA ARG A 268 6.77 3.06 14.26
C ARG A 268 6.15 2.48 13.01
N LYS A 269 4.86 2.20 13.06
CA LYS A 269 4.07 1.67 11.95
C LYS A 269 3.12 2.74 11.38
N GLY A 270 2.46 2.47 10.27
CA GLY A 270 1.50 3.37 9.65
C GLY A 270 2.04 4.03 8.39
N THR A 271 1.88 5.35 8.28
CA THR A 271 2.29 6.12 7.10
C THR A 271 3.77 5.95 6.78
N CYS A 272 4.64 5.94 7.79
CA CYS A 272 6.07 5.73 7.60
C CYS A 272 6.39 4.34 6.99
N SER A 273 5.59 3.32 7.29
CA SER A 273 5.69 1.99 6.69
C SER A 273 5.22 2.03 5.23
N ASN A 274 4.09 2.67 4.95
CA ASN A 274 3.60 2.85 3.57
C ASN A 274 4.63 3.57 2.69
N ILE A 275 5.27 4.63 3.20
CA ILE A 275 6.35 5.38 2.53
C ILE A 275 7.54 4.47 2.19
N TRP A 276 7.94 3.61 3.13
CA TRP A 276 9.01 2.65 2.89
C TRP A 276 8.66 1.69 1.76
N GLN A 277 7.44 1.16 1.76
CA GLN A 277 6.98 0.20 0.74
C GLN A 277 6.92 0.82 -0.66
N ILE A 278 6.43 2.05 -0.81
CA ILE A 278 6.44 2.72 -2.12
C ILE A 278 7.87 3.06 -2.58
N GLY A 279 8.80 3.33 -1.65
CA GLY A 279 10.24 3.44 -1.95
C GLY A 279 10.81 2.13 -2.49
N ALA A 280 10.46 1.00 -1.88
CA ALA A 280 10.85 -0.34 -2.32
C ALA A 280 10.31 -0.66 -3.73
N ILE A 281 9.06 -0.27 -4.00
CA ILE A 281 8.44 -0.41 -5.32
C ILE A 281 9.20 0.39 -6.38
N ILE A 282 9.50 1.68 -6.13
CA ILE A 282 10.25 2.49 -7.11
C ILE A 282 11.66 1.94 -7.32
N ASN A 283 12.33 1.44 -6.28
CA ASN A 283 13.63 0.77 -6.41
C ASN A 283 13.54 -0.44 -7.36
N ALA A 284 12.55 -1.31 -7.15
CA ALA A 284 12.30 -2.48 -8.00
C ALA A 284 12.05 -2.12 -9.46
N VAL A 285 11.29 -1.04 -9.71
CA VAL A 285 11.01 -0.56 -11.08
C VAL A 285 12.25 0.08 -11.73
N ILE A 286 13.08 0.81 -10.98
CA ILE A 286 14.35 1.38 -11.48
C ILE A 286 15.30 0.26 -11.93
N LEU A 287 15.44 -0.78 -11.11
CA LEU A 287 16.29 -1.94 -11.41
C LEU A 287 15.65 -2.90 -12.41
N ARG A 288 14.32 -2.85 -12.56
CA ARG A 288 13.51 -3.81 -13.31
C ARG A 288 13.81 -5.23 -12.85
N ALA A 289 13.67 -5.44 -11.54
CA ALA A 289 13.97 -6.70 -10.89
C ALA A 289 12.90 -7.05 -9.86
N HIS A 290 12.59 -8.33 -9.73
CA HIS A 290 11.91 -8.84 -8.54
C HIS A 290 12.86 -8.73 -7.37
N MET A 291 12.53 -7.84 -6.44
CA MET A 291 13.36 -7.58 -5.28
C MET A 291 12.78 -8.31 -4.07
N ASP A 292 13.68 -8.82 -3.25
CA ASP A 292 13.36 -9.29 -1.91
C ASP A 292 14.12 -8.41 -0.93
N PHE A 293 13.38 -7.61 -0.16
CA PHE A 293 13.94 -6.79 0.91
C PHE A 293 13.90 -7.50 2.26
N ASN A 294 13.36 -8.73 2.32
CA ASN A 294 13.38 -9.56 3.52
C ASN A 294 14.71 -10.35 3.60
N PRO A 295 15.47 -10.23 4.71
CA PRO A 295 16.71 -10.98 4.88
C PRO A 295 16.60 -12.49 4.97
N ASP A 296 15.44 -13.02 5.35
CA ASP A 296 15.27 -14.44 5.68
C ASP A 296 15.35 -15.36 4.46
N ASP A 297 14.87 -14.87 3.32
CA ASP A 297 14.63 -15.70 2.15
C ASP A 297 15.79 -15.65 1.14
N ILE A 298 16.74 -14.74 1.33
CA ILE A 298 17.95 -14.66 0.51
C ILE A 298 18.98 -15.69 1.01
N LYS A 299 18.97 -16.89 0.44
CA LYS A 299 19.98 -17.93 0.70
C LYS A 299 21.40 -17.38 0.45
N GLY A 300 22.17 -17.22 1.52
CA GLY A 300 23.55 -16.71 1.45
C GLY A 300 23.67 -15.19 1.49
N ALA A 301 22.58 -14.45 1.72
CA ALA A 301 22.69 -13.06 2.12
C ALA A 301 23.50 -12.98 3.40
N LYS A 302 24.58 -12.17 3.37
CA LYS A 302 24.98 -11.47 4.59
C LYS A 302 23.71 -10.74 5.07
N PRO A 303 23.36 -10.79 6.37
CA PRO A 303 22.11 -10.22 6.90
C PRO A 303 21.84 -8.86 6.25
N PRO A 304 20.57 -8.58 5.96
CA PRO A 304 20.20 -7.71 4.84
C PRO A 304 21.05 -6.46 4.93
N LEU A 305 21.74 -6.16 3.83
CA LEU A 305 22.67 -5.07 3.68
C LEU A 305 21.99 -3.78 4.18
N ALA A 306 22.10 -3.50 5.48
CA ALA A 306 21.96 -2.19 6.04
C ALA A 306 23.25 -1.47 5.62
N ASP A 307 23.36 -1.23 4.32
CA ASP A 307 24.49 -0.57 3.74
C ASP A 307 24.27 0.92 4.00
N LEU A 308 25.34 1.56 4.44
CA LEU A 308 25.41 3.01 4.36
C LEU A 308 25.30 3.37 2.89
N SER A 309 24.48 4.35 2.55
CA SER A 309 24.37 4.77 1.16
C SER A 309 25.75 5.17 0.64
N GLU A 310 26.17 4.59 -0.48
CA GLU A 310 27.40 5.00 -1.16
C GLU A 310 27.23 6.35 -1.89
N LEU A 311 25.99 6.86 -1.99
CA LEU A 311 25.72 8.21 -2.48
C LEU A 311 26.14 9.22 -1.40
N LYS A 312 27.39 9.69 -1.50
CA LYS A 312 28.02 10.62 -0.55
C LYS A 312 27.40 12.02 -0.51
N SER A 313 26.49 12.33 -1.42
CA SER A 313 25.82 13.62 -1.44
C SER A 313 24.78 13.67 -0.33
N PRO A 314 24.77 14.72 0.52
CA PRO A 314 23.63 14.95 1.39
C PRO A 314 22.38 15.03 0.53
N SER A 315 21.25 14.60 1.10
CA SER A 315 19.95 14.93 0.54
C SER A 315 19.94 16.41 0.16
N THR A 316 19.75 16.72 -1.12
CA THR A 316 19.67 18.11 -1.57
C THR A 316 18.45 18.80 -1.00
N MET A 317 17.44 18.04 -0.54
CA MET A 317 16.17 18.54 -0.05
C MET A 317 16.10 18.59 1.48
N ARG A 318 16.66 17.59 2.19
CA ARG A 318 16.62 17.51 3.67
C ARG A 318 17.96 17.69 4.37
N HIS A 319 19.04 17.84 3.61
CA HIS A 319 20.42 17.95 4.13
C HIS A 319 20.85 16.78 5.04
N ILE A 320 20.19 15.62 4.93
CA ILE A 320 20.56 14.40 5.65
C ILE A 320 21.75 13.75 4.95
N ASN A 321 22.77 13.37 5.72
CA ASN A 321 23.90 12.61 5.21
C ASN A 321 23.47 11.14 4.99
N LEU A 322 23.20 10.76 3.74
CA LEU A 322 22.77 9.41 3.39
C LEU A 322 23.81 8.35 3.80
N ALA A 323 25.10 8.70 3.70
CA ALA A 323 26.21 7.81 4.04
C ALA A 323 26.36 7.57 5.54
N SER A 324 25.63 8.28 6.40
CA SER A 324 25.57 7.99 7.84
C SER A 324 24.28 7.27 8.25
N GLN A 325 23.35 7.08 7.32
CA GLN A 325 22.05 6.46 7.59
C GLN A 325 22.00 5.07 6.98
N LEU A 326 21.54 4.11 7.78
CA LEU A 326 21.27 2.76 7.29
C LEU A 326 20.01 2.82 6.42
N ASN A 327 20.11 2.34 5.20
CA ASN A 327 19.00 2.25 4.26
C ASN A 327 18.98 0.86 3.61
N HIS A 328 17.82 0.47 3.09
CA HIS A 328 17.62 -0.84 2.47
C HIS A 328 17.49 -0.75 0.94
N SER A 329 17.94 0.35 0.34
CA SER A 329 18.02 0.41 -1.12
C SER A 329 19.07 -0.57 -1.63
N GLN A 330 18.85 -1.13 -2.82
CA GLN A 330 19.82 -2.02 -3.47
C GLN A 330 20.15 -1.47 -4.86
N GLY A 331 21.42 -1.54 -5.29
CA GLY A 331 21.85 -1.35 -6.68
C GLY A 331 21.65 0.02 -7.32
N LEU A 332 21.20 1.03 -6.56
CA LEU A 332 20.91 2.38 -7.09
C LEU A 332 22.18 3.17 -7.41
N GLU A 333 23.31 2.78 -6.84
CA GLU A 333 24.62 3.40 -6.97
C GLU A 333 25.40 2.96 -8.22
N SER A 334 24.91 1.94 -8.94
CA SER A 334 25.57 1.45 -10.15
C SER A 334 25.68 2.54 -11.22
N LYS A 335 26.75 2.51 -12.00
CA LYS A 335 27.02 3.54 -13.03
C LYS A 335 25.90 3.56 -14.07
N GLU A 336 25.39 2.38 -14.43
CA GLU A 336 24.31 2.19 -15.37
C GLU A 336 23.02 2.90 -14.92
N ILE A 337 22.70 2.83 -13.63
CA ILE A 337 21.51 3.47 -13.05
C ILE A 337 21.73 4.97 -12.86
N THR A 338 22.90 5.38 -12.37
CA THR A 338 23.23 6.81 -12.15
C THR A 338 23.42 7.60 -13.45
N ASP A 339 23.75 6.94 -14.56
CA ASP A 339 23.74 7.56 -15.90
C ASP A 339 22.30 7.76 -16.44
N LEU A 340 21.32 6.96 -15.99
CA LEU A 340 19.94 6.98 -16.47
C LEU A 340 19.03 7.94 -15.69
N TYR A 341 19.21 8.02 -14.37
CA TYR A 341 18.29 8.72 -13.48
C TYR A 341 18.99 9.81 -12.68
N SER A 342 18.29 10.90 -12.37
CA SER A 342 18.88 11.97 -11.58
C SER A 342 19.20 11.51 -10.16
N LEU A 343 20.24 12.12 -9.60
CA LEU A 343 20.59 11.94 -8.20
C LEU A 343 19.44 12.31 -7.26
N SER A 344 18.58 13.27 -7.62
CA SER A 344 17.41 13.63 -6.80
C SER A 344 16.39 12.50 -6.69
N LEU A 345 16.14 11.74 -7.77
CA LEU A 345 15.21 10.60 -7.72
C LEU A 345 15.78 9.50 -6.86
N LEU A 346 17.03 9.11 -7.14
CA LEU A 346 17.70 8.02 -6.43
C LEU A 346 17.83 8.32 -4.93
N THR A 347 18.16 9.57 -4.57
CA THR A 347 18.25 10.01 -3.18
C THR A 347 16.91 9.90 -2.45
N LEU A 348 15.81 10.37 -3.06
CA LEU A 348 14.50 10.30 -2.41
C LEU A 348 14.04 8.85 -2.18
N VAL A 349 14.32 7.96 -3.13
CA VAL A 349 14.05 6.52 -2.98
C VAL A 349 14.83 5.94 -1.80
N GLN A 350 16.11 6.31 -1.64
CA GLN A 350 16.91 5.88 -0.49
C GLN A 350 16.39 6.42 0.84
N GLU A 351 15.91 7.66 0.88
CA GLU A 351 15.32 8.25 2.09
C GLU A 351 14.04 7.53 2.52
N CYS A 352 13.18 7.15 1.56
CA CYS A 352 12.01 6.33 1.85
C CYS A 352 12.42 4.97 2.44
N LEU A 353 13.55 4.42 1.97
CA LEU A 353 14.10 3.14 2.40
C LEU A 353 14.99 3.21 3.64
N PHE A 354 15.03 4.34 4.36
CA PHE A 354 15.74 4.39 5.63
C PHE A 354 15.22 3.37 6.63
N ARG A 355 16.16 2.77 7.36
CA ARG A 355 15.88 1.80 8.40
C ARG A 355 14.96 2.41 9.47
N GLU A 356 15.39 3.52 10.05
CA GLU A 356 14.63 4.21 11.09
C GLU A 356 13.43 4.97 10.49
N PRO A 357 12.19 4.68 10.93
CA PRO A 357 11.00 5.34 10.44
C PRO A 357 11.03 6.86 10.57
N GLU A 358 11.64 7.38 11.64
CA GLU A 358 11.73 8.83 11.91
C GLU A 358 12.53 9.60 10.87
N HIS A 359 13.48 8.93 10.21
CA HIS A 359 14.35 9.54 9.21
C HIS A 359 13.68 9.58 7.83
N ARG A 360 12.63 8.81 7.58
CA ARG A 360 11.90 8.82 6.31
C ARG A 360 11.18 10.17 6.12
N PRO A 361 10.88 10.59 4.88
CA PRO A 361 10.07 11.78 4.65
C PRO A 361 8.70 11.66 5.33
N LYS A 362 8.09 12.79 5.71
CA LYS A 362 6.65 12.79 6.02
C LYS A 362 5.85 12.72 4.72
N ALA A 363 4.58 12.31 4.75
CA ALA A 363 3.82 12.20 3.50
C ALA A 363 3.70 13.55 2.77
N GLN A 364 3.54 14.63 3.55
CA GLN A 364 3.52 15.99 3.00
C GLN A 364 4.82 16.36 2.29
N ASP A 365 5.97 16.12 2.93
CA ASP A 365 7.29 16.36 2.33
C ASP A 365 7.49 15.50 1.08
N LEU A 366 6.99 14.25 1.11
CA LEU A 366 7.10 13.34 -0.01
C LEU A 366 6.36 13.86 -1.24
N ILE A 367 5.14 14.39 -1.08
CA ILE A 367 4.40 15.06 -2.16
C ILE A 367 5.22 16.22 -2.72
N ASP A 368 5.77 17.08 -1.86
CA ASP A 368 6.56 18.23 -2.32
C ASP A 368 7.76 17.80 -3.16
N TYR A 369 8.47 16.77 -2.71
CA TYR A 369 9.66 16.28 -3.39
C TYR A 369 9.33 15.57 -4.69
N THR A 370 8.28 14.75 -4.73
CA THR A 370 7.83 14.10 -5.97
C THR A 370 7.33 15.10 -6.98
N ASN A 371 6.56 16.09 -6.54
CA ASN A 371 6.03 17.13 -7.42
C ASN A 371 7.16 17.98 -8.02
N LEU A 372 8.12 18.40 -7.19
CA LEU A 372 9.30 19.14 -7.64
C LEU A 372 10.15 18.32 -8.63
N GLY A 373 10.36 17.03 -8.34
CA GLY A 373 11.05 16.09 -9.23
C GLY A 373 10.35 15.94 -10.58
N LEU A 374 9.03 15.77 -10.54
CA LEU A 374 8.18 15.65 -11.72
C LEU A 374 8.22 16.91 -12.59
N GLN A 375 8.08 18.10 -12.01
CA GLN A 375 8.17 19.37 -12.73
C GLN A 375 9.51 19.52 -13.46
N LYS A 376 10.63 19.23 -12.77
CA LYS A 376 11.98 19.28 -13.36
C LYS A 376 12.13 18.27 -14.51
N ALA A 377 11.67 17.03 -14.31
CA ALA A 377 11.74 15.99 -15.33
C ALA A 377 10.87 16.30 -16.55
N MET A 378 9.67 16.85 -16.34
CA MET A 378 8.77 17.29 -17.42
C MET A 378 9.33 18.48 -18.19
N LEU A 379 9.98 19.44 -17.52
CA LEU A 379 10.68 20.54 -18.20
C LEU A 379 11.77 20.00 -19.15
N LYS A 380 12.64 19.10 -18.65
CA LYS A 380 13.68 18.44 -19.44
C LYS A 380 13.08 17.67 -20.62
N LEU A 381 11.99 16.94 -20.38
CA LEU A 381 11.28 16.19 -21.41
C LEU A 381 10.65 17.09 -22.49
N ASN A 382 10.09 18.24 -22.12
CA ASN A 382 9.53 19.21 -23.06
C ASN A 382 10.62 19.90 -23.91
N LEU A 383 11.83 20.09 -23.37
CA LEU A 383 12.98 20.51 -24.16
C LEU A 383 13.39 19.44 -25.19
N LEU A 384 13.29 18.15 -24.84
CA LEU A 384 13.56 17.04 -25.76
C LEU A 384 12.48 16.87 -26.85
N LYS A 385 11.20 17.19 -26.58
CA LYS A 385 10.13 17.18 -27.61
C LYS A 385 10.52 18.00 -28.83
N ARG A 386 11.15 19.16 -28.62
CA ARG A 386 11.63 20.05 -29.69
C ARG A 386 12.71 19.41 -30.57
N SER A 387 13.34 18.34 -30.09
CA SER A 387 14.41 17.59 -30.78
C SER A 387 13.97 16.26 -31.42
N PHE A 388 12.65 15.95 -31.46
CA PHE A 388 12.08 14.70 -31.98
C PHE A 388 12.53 13.40 -31.28
N LYS A 389 13.25 13.48 -30.14
CA LYS A 389 13.68 12.33 -29.32
C LYS A 389 12.68 12.00 -28.21
N TYR A 390 11.38 11.99 -28.53
CA TYR A 390 10.37 11.80 -27.50
C TYR A 390 10.25 10.31 -27.12
N PRO A 391 10.49 9.92 -25.85
CA PRO A 391 10.31 8.54 -25.42
C PRO A 391 8.84 8.16 -25.56
N ILE A 392 8.59 7.17 -26.41
CA ILE A 392 7.27 6.62 -26.67
C ILE A 392 6.89 5.77 -25.45
N LEU A 393 5.69 6.03 -24.92
CA LEU A 393 5.14 5.20 -23.86
C LEU A 393 4.85 3.78 -24.37
N PRO A 394 4.92 2.77 -23.49
CA PRO A 394 4.50 1.42 -23.83
C PRO A 394 3.14 1.41 -24.55
N PRO A 395 2.96 0.55 -25.56
CA PRO A 395 1.73 0.46 -26.36
C PRO A 395 0.41 0.46 -25.58
N PRO A 396 0.25 -0.22 -24.41
CA PRO A 396 -1.03 -0.18 -23.69
C PRO A 396 -1.41 1.24 -23.26
N PHE A 397 -0.45 2.03 -22.77
CA PHE A 397 -0.74 3.38 -22.26
C PHE A 397 -0.94 4.41 -23.35
N ARG A 398 -0.26 4.26 -24.48
CA ARG A 398 -0.33 5.22 -25.59
C ARG A 398 -1.76 5.42 -26.07
N ASN A 399 -2.52 4.34 -26.14
CA ASN A 399 -3.87 4.31 -26.71
C ASN A 399 -4.97 4.46 -25.67
N MET A 400 -4.62 4.69 -24.39
CA MET A 400 -5.62 4.90 -23.35
C MET A 400 -6.37 6.20 -23.55
N LYS A 401 -7.68 6.12 -23.34
CA LYS A 401 -8.58 7.27 -23.42
C LYS A 401 -8.24 8.26 -22.30
N ILE A 402 -8.29 9.54 -22.64
CA ILE A 402 -8.27 10.61 -21.66
C ILE A 402 -9.72 10.78 -21.20
N SER A 403 -9.97 10.56 -19.91
CA SER A 403 -11.25 10.88 -19.28
C SER A 403 -11.47 12.38 -19.36
N SER A 404 -12.59 12.79 -19.96
CA SER A 404 -12.97 14.21 -20.09
C SER A 404 -13.62 14.78 -18.83
N GLY A 405 -13.96 13.93 -17.85
CA GLY A 405 -14.58 14.33 -16.59
C GLY A 405 -13.53 14.61 -15.52
N VAL A 406 -13.69 15.73 -14.81
CA VAL A 406 -12.89 16.08 -13.62
C VAL A 406 -13.27 15.19 -12.44
N GLU A 407 -14.54 14.76 -12.37
CA GLU A 407 -15.03 13.88 -11.31
C GLU A 407 -15.29 12.47 -11.85
N PRO A 408 -14.90 11.42 -11.08
CA PRO A 408 -15.26 10.06 -11.42
C PRO A 408 -16.79 9.90 -11.39
N PRO A 409 -17.37 9.15 -12.33
CA PRO A 409 -18.82 8.94 -12.37
C PRO A 409 -19.32 8.29 -11.08
N GLU A 410 -20.40 8.84 -10.52
CA GLU A 410 -21.05 8.25 -9.36
C GLU A 410 -21.66 6.87 -9.70
N PRO A 411 -21.56 5.90 -8.78
CA PRO A 411 -22.16 4.59 -8.98
C PRO A 411 -23.69 4.68 -9.00
N PRO A 412 -24.36 3.73 -9.66
CA PRO A 412 -25.80 3.55 -9.51
C PRO A 412 -26.21 3.51 -8.04
N THR A 413 -27.29 4.20 -7.66
CA THR A 413 -27.79 4.20 -6.27
C THR A 413 -28.12 2.80 -5.76
N ALA A 414 -28.50 1.87 -6.65
CA ALA A 414 -28.70 0.47 -6.31
C ALA A 414 -27.44 -0.25 -5.82
N TRP A 415 -26.25 0.31 -6.05
CA TRP A 415 -24.99 -0.22 -5.52
C TRP A 415 -24.63 0.40 -4.17
N ASN A 416 -25.28 1.48 -3.75
CA ASN A 416 -25.08 2.09 -2.43
C ASN A 416 -25.79 1.22 -1.39
N ILE A 417 -25.13 0.14 -1.02
CA ILE A 417 -25.60 -0.81 -0.02
C ILE A 417 -24.75 -0.60 1.22
N ASP A 418 -25.39 -0.25 2.32
CA ASP A 418 -24.73 0.02 3.59
C ASP A 418 -24.97 -1.17 4.53
N HIS A 419 -24.31 -2.30 4.26
CA HIS A 419 -24.38 -3.45 5.16
C HIS A 419 -23.48 -3.24 6.39
N VAL A 420 -24.11 -3.10 7.55
CA VAL A 420 -23.49 -3.29 8.86
C VAL A 420 -24.09 -4.54 9.48
N GLN A 421 -23.25 -5.44 9.98
CA GLN A 421 -23.72 -6.55 10.79
C GLN A 421 -23.91 -6.05 12.22
N LEU A 422 -25.14 -6.11 12.72
CA LEU A 422 -25.43 -5.79 14.10
C LEU A 422 -24.83 -6.84 15.04
N SER A 423 -24.67 -6.49 16.32
CA SER A 423 -24.27 -7.42 17.38
C SER A 423 -25.21 -8.64 17.53
N SER A 424 -26.42 -8.58 16.97
CA SER A 424 -27.36 -9.69 16.87
C SER A 424 -27.03 -10.71 15.77
N GLY A 425 -26.06 -10.42 14.91
CA GLY A 425 -25.73 -11.22 13.72
C GLY A 425 -26.60 -10.91 12.48
N GLU A 426 -27.60 -10.03 12.62
CA GLU A 426 -28.43 -9.57 11.51
C GLU A 426 -27.71 -8.48 10.69
N PHE A 427 -27.87 -8.54 9.37
CA PHE A 427 -27.39 -7.48 8.47
C PHE A 427 -28.47 -6.43 8.33
N VAL A 428 -28.14 -5.18 8.67
CA VAL A 428 -29.07 -4.04 8.51
C VAL A 428 -28.51 -3.06 7.51
N ASP A 429 -29.40 -2.59 6.64
CA ASP A 429 -29.17 -1.53 5.66
C ASP A 429 -29.22 -0.17 6.36
N MET A 430 -28.06 0.39 6.68
CA MET A 430 -27.92 1.72 7.30
C MET A 430 -27.91 2.81 6.22
N GLY A 431 -28.98 2.91 5.42
CA GLY A 431 -29.06 3.83 4.27
C GLY A 431 -29.07 5.34 4.57
N THR A 432 -28.62 5.78 5.76
CA THR A 432 -28.67 7.21 6.16
C THR A 432 -27.50 7.75 6.97
N GLU A 433 -26.55 6.95 7.43
CA GLU A 433 -25.40 7.49 8.18
C GLU A 433 -24.17 7.65 7.29
N PRO A 434 -23.53 8.83 7.26
CA PRO A 434 -22.25 8.99 6.59
C PRO A 434 -21.25 7.97 7.18
N PRO A 435 -20.24 7.52 6.42
CA PRO A 435 -19.21 6.63 6.94
C PRO A 435 -18.42 7.36 8.02
N THR A 436 -18.93 7.36 9.24
CA THR A 436 -18.21 7.80 10.43
C THR A 436 -17.52 6.58 10.99
N ARG A 437 -16.22 6.70 11.24
CA ARG A 437 -15.49 5.73 12.04
C ARG A 437 -16.16 5.71 13.41
N GLU A 438 -16.79 4.59 13.78
CA GLU A 438 -17.20 4.43 15.17
C GLU A 438 -15.93 4.39 16.02
N PRO A 439 -15.86 5.16 17.13
CA PRO A 439 -14.76 5.05 18.05
C PRO A 439 -14.79 3.64 18.66
N THR A 440 -13.85 2.78 18.24
CA THR A 440 -13.58 1.50 18.90
C THR A 440 -13.06 1.79 20.30
N VAL A 441 -13.97 1.76 21.28
CA VAL A 441 -13.60 1.78 22.69
C VAL A 441 -12.97 0.43 23.02
N PHE A 442 -11.65 0.36 23.00
CA PHE A 442 -10.94 -0.78 23.58
C PHE A 442 -11.27 -0.86 25.07
N SER A 443 -12.05 -1.87 25.45
CA SER A 443 -12.37 -2.17 26.84
C SER A 443 -11.13 -2.72 27.56
N ALA A 444 -10.30 -1.83 28.10
CA ALA A 444 -9.31 -2.18 29.11
C ALA A 444 -10.01 -2.49 30.45
N THR A 445 -10.66 -3.65 30.54
CA THR A 445 -11.25 -4.14 31.79
C THR A 445 -10.29 -5.09 32.49
N ILE A 446 -9.43 -4.54 33.35
CA ILE A 446 -8.95 -5.25 34.54
C ILE A 446 -9.58 -4.56 35.75
N GLY A 447 -10.49 -5.27 36.41
CA GLY A 447 -11.30 -4.75 37.49
C GLY A 447 -10.55 -4.63 38.82
N ILE A 448 -10.99 -3.67 39.64
CA ILE A 448 -11.07 -3.83 41.09
C ILE A 448 -12.41 -3.22 41.56
N ILE A 449 -13.13 -4.01 42.34
CA ILE A 449 -14.41 -3.75 42.99
C ILE A 449 -14.25 -2.67 44.09
N SER A 450 -15.11 -1.64 44.12
CA SER A 450 -16.05 -1.41 45.24
C SER A 450 -16.95 -0.17 45.05
N PRO A 451 -18.20 -0.18 45.57
CA PRO A 451 -19.19 0.88 45.40
C PRO A 451 -19.21 1.87 46.59
N ILE A 452 -19.78 3.08 46.39
CA ILE A 452 -20.75 3.79 47.29
C ILE A 452 -20.75 5.33 47.06
N VAL A 453 -21.98 5.91 47.03
CA VAL A 453 -22.48 7.32 47.00
C VAL A 453 -22.37 8.05 45.64
N ALA A 454 -23.43 8.20 44.83
CA ALA A 454 -24.73 8.88 44.97
C ALA A 454 -24.73 10.42 44.73
N GLU A 455 -25.60 10.80 43.80
CA GLU A 455 -26.33 12.08 43.65
C GLU A 455 -25.61 13.38 43.25
N GLY A 456 -26.09 13.95 42.14
CA GLY A 456 -26.15 15.41 42.00
C GLY A 456 -26.13 15.97 40.58
N LEU A 457 -27.31 16.39 40.11
CA LEU A 457 -27.57 17.54 39.22
C LEU A 457 -27.58 17.36 37.69
N ARG A 458 -28.82 17.37 37.19
CA ARG A 458 -29.30 17.87 35.89
C ARG A 458 -29.12 19.39 35.75
N LEU A 459 -29.27 19.84 34.49
CA LEU A 459 -29.49 21.20 33.94
C LEU A 459 -28.18 21.87 33.48
N SER A 460 -28.06 22.57 32.34
CA SER A 460 -28.99 23.08 31.33
C SER A 460 -28.15 23.58 30.13
N MET A 461 -28.79 23.63 28.96
CA MET A 461 -28.32 24.31 27.74
C MET A 461 -27.94 25.79 27.97
N SER A 462 -26.98 26.32 27.21
CA SER A 462 -27.22 27.33 26.15
C SER A 462 -25.94 28.03 25.72
N SER A 463 -25.88 28.27 24.42
CA SER A 463 -24.99 29.12 23.63
C SER A 463 -24.74 30.53 24.20
N THR A 464 -23.57 31.11 23.90
CA THR A 464 -23.46 32.38 23.15
C THR A 464 -22.01 32.79 22.87
N THR A 465 -21.89 33.46 21.74
CA THR A 465 -20.77 34.06 21.01
C THR A 465 -20.17 35.30 21.69
N SER A 466 -18.86 35.55 21.53
CA SER A 466 -18.20 36.84 21.17
C SER A 466 -16.70 36.77 21.54
N ILE A 467 -15.79 36.83 20.56
CA ILE A 467 -15.16 38.05 20.01
C ILE A 467 -14.54 38.95 21.10
N PHE A 468 -13.20 38.95 21.18
CA PHE A 468 -12.42 40.16 21.42
C PHE A 468 -11.05 40.07 20.73
N SER A 469 -10.69 41.19 20.13
CA SER A 469 -9.54 41.44 19.27
C SER A 469 -8.50 42.32 19.99
N ILE A 470 -7.22 42.06 19.67
CA ILE A 470 -6.08 43.01 19.57
C ILE A 470 -5.59 43.67 20.86
N LEU A 471 -4.31 43.45 21.20
CA LEU A 471 -3.30 44.52 21.26
C LEU A 471 -1.86 44.01 21.33
N SER A 472 -1.07 44.58 20.43
CA SER A 472 0.36 44.48 20.22
C SER A 472 1.19 44.96 21.42
N GLY A 473 2.43 44.47 21.53
CA GLY A 473 3.42 45.01 22.46
C GLY A 473 4.83 44.46 22.22
N THR A 474 5.52 45.00 21.22
CA THR A 474 6.96 44.83 20.99
C THR A 474 7.74 45.80 21.87
N ILE A 475 8.68 45.33 22.70
CA ILE A 475 9.80 46.14 23.21
C ILE A 475 11.10 45.33 23.19
N THR A 476 12.12 46.05 22.75
CA THR A 476 13.51 45.74 22.40
C THR A 476 14.48 45.53 23.59
N GLY A 477 15.55 44.75 23.36
CA GLY A 477 16.93 45.21 23.56
C GLY A 477 17.78 44.61 24.71
N GLY A 478 18.80 43.83 24.35
CA GLY A 478 20.20 44.22 24.59
C GLY A 478 21.02 43.59 25.75
N THR A 479 22.12 42.94 25.34
CA THR A 479 23.50 42.92 25.93
C THR A 479 23.94 41.83 26.94
N THR A 480 24.94 41.07 26.48
CA THR A 480 25.99 40.27 27.16
C THR A 480 27.07 41.18 27.80
N PRO A 481 27.94 40.76 28.77
CA PRO A 481 28.92 39.63 28.66
C PRO A 481 29.24 38.81 29.94
N GLY A 482 29.92 37.66 29.77
CA GLY A 482 30.45 36.75 30.82
C GLY A 482 31.72 37.28 31.54
N PRO A 483 32.67 36.46 32.08
CA PRO A 483 32.83 34.98 32.07
C PRO A 483 33.33 34.38 33.44
N THR A 484 33.97 33.19 33.40
CA THR A 484 34.75 32.41 34.41
C THR A 484 34.00 31.18 34.98
N GLY A 485 34.55 29.98 35.12
CA GLY A 485 35.86 29.37 34.85
C GLY A 485 35.78 27.86 35.15
N ALA A 486 36.61 27.04 34.49
CA ALA A 486 36.79 25.59 34.73
C ALA A 486 37.79 25.35 35.90
N PRO A 487 38.01 24.12 36.46
CA PRO A 487 38.61 23.00 35.70
C PRO A 487 38.26 21.54 36.10
N ARG A 488 38.44 20.65 35.10
CA ARG A 488 39.00 19.27 35.04
C ARG A 488 38.70 18.21 36.12
N ASP A 489 38.35 17.00 35.64
CA ASP A 489 39.02 15.73 35.99
C ASP A 489 38.88 14.66 34.86
N GLU A 490 39.80 13.69 34.88
CA GLU A 490 40.26 12.72 33.85
C GLU A 490 39.25 11.70 33.27
N PRO A 491 39.56 11.04 32.13
CA PRO A 491 38.97 9.75 31.79
C PRO A 491 39.97 8.57 31.86
N ASN A 492 39.55 7.56 32.62
CA ASN A 492 40.11 6.22 32.68
C ASN A 492 39.97 5.47 31.35
N SER A 493 40.97 4.65 31.04
CA SER A 493 41.02 3.71 29.91
C SER A 493 40.04 2.55 30.06
N PRO A 494 39.49 1.97 28.97
CA PRO A 494 38.71 0.73 29.06
C PRO A 494 39.59 -0.52 28.84
N PRO A 495 39.26 -1.67 29.49
CA PRO A 495 39.95 -2.93 29.27
C PRO A 495 39.36 -3.71 28.09
N THR A 496 40.24 -4.48 27.44
CA THR A 496 39.97 -5.48 26.40
C THR A 496 39.25 -6.70 26.97
N PRO A 497 38.31 -7.37 26.24
CA PRO A 497 37.88 -8.70 26.61
C PRO A 497 38.61 -9.78 25.79
N ALA A 498 39.17 -10.72 26.54
CA ALA A 498 39.83 -11.93 26.06
C ALA A 498 38.84 -12.96 25.50
N ARG A 499 39.32 -13.67 24.47
CA ARG A 499 38.78 -14.93 23.95
C ARG A 499 38.58 -15.96 25.06
N ARG A 500 37.43 -16.62 25.08
CA ARG A 500 37.31 -17.98 25.63
C ARG A 500 36.48 -18.86 24.72
N ALA A 501 37.12 -19.94 24.28
CA ALA A 501 36.54 -21.09 23.60
C ALA A 501 36.17 -22.17 24.63
N ALA A 502 35.02 -22.80 24.44
CA ALA A 502 34.67 -24.17 24.86
C ALA A 502 33.35 -24.50 24.15
N ARG A 503 33.29 -25.36 23.11
CA ARG A 503 33.30 -26.84 23.11
C ARG A 503 32.38 -27.48 24.17
N GLY A 504 31.28 -28.05 23.70
CA GLY A 504 30.89 -29.41 24.07
C GLY A 504 29.40 -29.69 24.30
N ILE A 505 28.93 -30.79 23.68
CA ILE A 505 27.74 -31.61 23.96
C ILE A 505 26.46 -31.13 23.23
N ALA A 506 26.03 -31.69 22.10
CA ALA A 506 25.62 -33.05 21.71
C ALA A 506 24.16 -33.40 22.02
N ALA A 507 23.45 -33.75 20.93
CA ALA A 507 22.28 -34.61 20.79
C ALA A 507 20.90 -34.14 21.32
N LEU A 508 19.98 -33.91 20.38
CA LEU A 508 18.73 -34.69 20.30
C LEU A 508 18.12 -34.59 18.89
N THR A 509 17.84 -35.76 18.35
CA THR A 509 17.24 -36.11 17.05
C THR A 509 15.72 -35.88 17.04
N GLY A 510 15.15 -35.50 15.88
CA GLY A 510 13.70 -35.46 15.66
C GLY A 510 13.28 -35.19 14.21
N VAL A 511 13.28 -36.26 13.40
CA VAL A 511 12.46 -36.59 12.20
C VAL A 511 11.45 -35.54 11.70
N GLY A 512 11.55 -35.03 10.46
CA GLY A 512 10.75 -35.45 9.28
C GLY A 512 10.01 -34.21 8.71
N ALA A 513 9.76 -33.99 7.42
CA ALA A 513 9.74 -34.83 6.23
C ALA A 513 10.15 -34.01 4.97
N LYS A 514 10.81 -34.68 4.02
CA LYS A 514 11.13 -34.16 2.69
C LYS A 514 10.04 -34.60 1.71
N PHE A 515 9.48 -33.68 0.94
CA PHE A 515 8.78 -33.99 -0.31
C PHE A 515 9.74 -33.87 -1.48
N PHE A 516 9.97 -34.97 -2.18
CA PHE A 516 10.59 -35.03 -3.50
C PHE A 516 9.48 -34.96 -4.54
N VAL A 517 9.60 -34.06 -5.52
CA VAL A 517 8.84 -34.14 -6.78
C VAL A 517 9.80 -34.51 -7.89
N ASN A 518 9.44 -35.59 -8.59
CA ASN A 518 10.18 -36.22 -9.68
C ASN A 518 10.29 -35.29 -10.89
N LYS A 519 11.51 -35.19 -11.43
CA LYS A 519 11.81 -34.65 -12.75
C LYS A 519 11.93 -35.84 -13.71
N ALA A 520 10.95 -36.01 -14.59
CA ALA A 520 11.02 -36.99 -15.68
C ALA A 520 11.40 -36.29 -16.99
N PHE A 521 12.42 -36.86 -17.66
CA PHE A 521 12.89 -36.49 -18.99
C PHE A 521 11.90 -36.94 -20.07
N GLY A 522 11.77 -36.12 -21.11
CA GLY A 522 11.15 -36.49 -22.38
C GLY A 522 11.63 -35.59 -23.51
N THR A 523 12.64 -36.06 -24.25
CA THR A 523 13.09 -35.51 -25.54
C THR A 523 12.29 -36.12 -26.68
N SER A 524 11.74 -35.31 -27.60
CA SER A 524 11.96 -35.43 -29.06
C SER A 524 11.00 -34.55 -29.89
N SER A 525 11.60 -33.66 -30.69
CA SER A 525 11.32 -33.25 -32.08
C SER A 525 9.91 -33.32 -32.67
N GLY A 526 9.50 -32.22 -33.32
CA GLY A 526 8.48 -32.23 -34.38
C GLY A 526 8.06 -30.83 -34.84
N SER A 527 8.72 -30.32 -35.88
CA SER A 527 8.38 -29.07 -36.57
C SER A 527 7.15 -29.23 -37.47
N SER A 528 6.15 -28.36 -37.33
CA SER A 528 5.27 -28.00 -38.44
C SER A 528 4.73 -26.57 -38.25
N ALA A 529 4.99 -25.74 -39.24
CA ALA A 529 4.51 -24.37 -39.36
C ALA A 529 2.98 -24.33 -39.44
N GLY A 530 2.38 -23.42 -38.68
CA GLY A 530 0.97 -23.03 -38.79
C GLY A 530 0.84 -21.59 -38.34
N GLU A 531 0.53 -20.70 -39.28
CA GLU A 531 0.17 -19.30 -39.02
C GLU A 531 -1.06 -19.26 -38.11
N GLY A 532 -0.88 -18.73 -36.91
CA GLY A 532 -1.95 -18.46 -35.96
C GLY A 532 -1.81 -17.02 -35.48
N VAL A 533 -2.76 -16.17 -35.87
CA VAL A 533 -2.95 -14.83 -35.31
C VAL A 533 -3.17 -14.99 -33.80
N SER A 534 -2.18 -14.58 -33.01
CA SER A 534 -2.28 -14.61 -31.55
C SER A 534 -3.08 -13.40 -31.08
N ASN A 535 -4.23 -13.66 -30.45
CA ASN A 535 -4.88 -12.70 -29.57
C ASN A 535 -4.02 -12.59 -28.31
N SER A 536 -3.19 -11.55 -28.24
CA SER A 536 -2.45 -11.17 -27.06
C SER A 536 -3.37 -10.41 -26.10
N ASP A 537 -4.04 -11.09 -25.17
CA ASP A 537 -4.75 -10.41 -24.07
C ASP A 537 -4.97 -11.27 -22.80
N ASP A 538 -4.19 -12.34 -22.64
CA ASP A 538 -4.14 -13.12 -21.40
C ASP A 538 -3.02 -12.58 -20.50
N PHE A 539 -3.40 -11.64 -19.62
CA PHE A 539 -2.65 -11.34 -18.41
C PHE A 539 -3.31 -12.14 -17.29
N GLU A 540 -2.74 -13.28 -16.90
CA GLU A 540 -3.05 -13.92 -15.62
C GLU A 540 -2.27 -13.16 -14.52
N ILE A 541 -2.99 -12.50 -13.62
CA ILE A 541 -2.44 -12.08 -12.33
C ILE A 541 -2.31 -13.35 -11.50
N VAL A 542 -1.06 -13.68 -11.12
CA VAL A 542 -0.70 -14.81 -10.24
C VAL A 542 -0.78 -14.37 -8.78
#